data_AF-A0A5C5XVT4-F1
#
_entry.id   AF-A0A5C5XVT4-F1
#
_cell.length_a   1.000
_cell.length_b   1.000
_cell.length_c   1.000
_cell.angle_alpha   90.00
_cell.angle_beta   90.00
_cell.angle_gamma   90.00
#
_symmetry.space_group_name_H-M   'P 1'
#
loop_
_entity.id
_entity.type
_entity.pdbx_description
1 polymer ?
#
loop_
_entity_poly.entity_id
_entity_poly.type
_entity_poly.pdbx_seq_one_letter_code
_entity_poly.pdbx_strand_id
1 'polypeptide(L)'
;MTALRYVNPPHVSYRSPRKGFTLLEVLLAIALSTVLLALLASGINIYLIRVDASRSTVEQAQLARGVLKAISDDLRNVAVVYEQDTTSAEAVAQAQALFDVDEADADVSQDDLESMAGDAGDAVSERAYVGIAGDSVSVQADINRVRPAFSFLAESPEQPLLMSYESPGINTVRYYLTAEGLVREELPRDRRLFEEQQGRDEAWQLNRRVLAAEATELLIRYHDGEQSVDQWDIDEREGVLPVAVQITIGLNSTAEAETEQDAQQAEVTYYTLTIPMPPPLEEAETDEADATGTTSTGGGS
;
A
#
# COMPACT_ATOMS: atom_id res chain seq x y z
N MET A 1 56.58 91.68 -58.98
CA MET A 1 55.67 91.42 -57.84
C MET A 1 56.08 90.10 -57.22
N THR A 2 56.65 90.17 -56.03
CA THR A 2 57.32 89.07 -55.32
C THR A 2 56.30 88.20 -54.59
N ALA A 3 56.47 86.88 -54.69
CA ALA A 3 55.59 85.85 -54.15
C ALA A 3 55.66 85.74 -52.62
N LEU A 4 54.51 85.60 -51.95
CA LEU A 4 54.40 85.07 -50.59
C LEU A 4 54.03 83.59 -50.68
N ARG A 5 55.04 82.71 -50.59
CA ARG A 5 54.82 81.29 -50.34
C ARG A 5 54.29 81.12 -48.91
N TYR A 6 53.03 80.71 -48.78
CA TYR A 6 52.45 80.29 -47.52
C TYR A 6 53.10 78.96 -47.09
N VAL A 7 53.97 79.00 -46.07
CA VAL A 7 54.53 77.80 -45.46
C VAL A 7 53.49 77.25 -44.49
N ASN A 8 52.96 76.07 -44.78
CA ASN A 8 52.00 75.38 -43.93
C ASN A 8 52.72 74.92 -42.64
N PRO A 9 52.25 75.27 -41.43
CA PRO A 9 52.88 74.80 -40.20
C PRO A 9 52.69 73.28 -40.03
N PRO A 10 53.68 72.56 -39.47
CA PRO A 10 53.56 71.13 -39.24
C PRO A 10 52.43 70.82 -38.25
N HIS A 11 51.55 69.89 -38.61
CA HIS A 11 50.54 69.35 -37.71
C HIS A 11 51.24 68.55 -36.61
N VAL A 12 51.38 69.14 -35.42
CA VAL A 12 51.91 68.45 -34.24
C VAL A 12 50.88 67.41 -33.82
N SER A 13 51.13 66.16 -34.23
CA SER A 13 50.32 65.01 -33.82
C SER A 13 50.62 64.73 -32.35
N TYR A 14 49.75 65.18 -31.45
CA TYR A 14 49.82 64.78 -30.04
C TYR A 14 49.57 63.28 -29.94
N ARG A 15 50.65 62.48 -29.83
CA ARG A 15 50.54 61.09 -29.41
C ARG A 15 50.05 61.11 -27.97
N SER A 16 48.80 60.68 -27.78
CA SER A 16 48.25 60.45 -26.45
C SER A 16 49.18 59.49 -25.70
N PRO A 17 49.71 59.87 -24.53
CA PRO A 17 50.55 58.97 -23.75
C PRO A 17 49.71 57.76 -23.37
N ARG A 18 50.19 56.56 -23.73
CA ARG A 18 49.61 55.32 -23.25
C ARG A 18 49.85 55.26 -21.74
N LYS A 19 48.80 55.51 -20.96
CA LYS A 19 48.83 55.33 -19.50
C LYS A 19 49.02 53.84 -19.22
N GLY A 20 50.16 53.47 -18.65
CA GLY A 20 50.37 52.15 -18.08
C GLY A 20 49.57 51.98 -16.80
N PHE A 21 49.23 50.75 -16.45
CA PHE A 21 48.54 50.44 -15.20
C PHE A 21 49.42 50.75 -13.99
N THR A 22 48.82 51.32 -12.95
CA THR A 22 49.52 51.55 -11.69
C THR A 22 49.59 50.25 -10.88
N LEU A 23 50.62 50.11 -10.05
CA LEU A 23 50.78 48.93 -9.19
C LEU A 23 49.59 48.76 -8.23
N LEU A 24 49.00 49.86 -7.76
CA LEU A 24 47.76 49.87 -6.97
C LEU A 24 46.59 49.25 -7.74
N GLU A 25 46.43 49.60 -9.01
CA GLU A 25 45.34 49.11 -9.85
C GLU A 25 45.48 47.62 -10.14
N VAL A 26 46.70 47.13 -10.35
CA VAL A 26 46.98 45.69 -10.50
C VAL A 26 46.67 44.95 -9.19
N LEU A 27 47.09 45.48 -8.04
CA LEU A 27 46.79 44.87 -6.74
C LEU A 27 45.27 44.86 -6.47
N LEU A 28 44.58 45.94 -6.79
CA LEU A 28 43.14 46.05 -6.63
C LEU A 28 42.40 45.10 -7.58
N ALA A 29 42.86 44.95 -8.82
CA ALA A 29 42.30 44.01 -9.78
C ALA A 29 42.48 42.56 -9.34
N ILE A 30 43.65 42.21 -8.79
CA ILE A 30 43.89 40.88 -8.22
C ILE A 30 43.02 40.65 -7.00
N ALA A 31 42.93 41.61 -6.07
CA ALA A 31 42.09 41.51 -4.88
C ALA A 31 40.59 41.38 -5.23
N LEU A 32 40.11 42.11 -6.23
CA LEU A 32 38.73 41.96 -6.72
C LEU A 32 38.50 40.61 -7.38
N SER A 33 39.49 40.11 -8.13
CA SER A 33 39.41 38.81 -8.80
C SER A 33 39.37 37.66 -7.79
N THR A 34 40.18 37.72 -6.72
CA THR A 34 40.14 36.70 -5.65
C THR A 34 38.82 36.72 -4.90
N VAL A 35 38.28 37.90 -4.57
CA VAL A 35 36.96 38.03 -3.94
C VAL A 35 35.86 37.49 -4.85
N LEU A 36 35.90 37.82 -6.15
CA LEU A 36 34.93 37.33 -7.13
C LEU A 36 34.94 35.80 -7.21
N LEU A 37 36.14 35.19 -7.30
CA LEU A 37 36.30 33.75 -7.32
C LEU A 37 35.81 33.10 -6.02
N ALA A 38 36.06 33.71 -4.86
CA ALA A 38 35.59 33.22 -3.57
C ALA A 38 34.05 33.23 -3.47
N LEU A 39 33.41 34.31 -3.93
CA LEU A 39 31.95 34.40 -3.98
C LEU A 39 31.34 33.38 -4.95
N LEU A 40 31.96 33.19 -6.11
CA LEU A 40 31.53 32.20 -7.08
C LEU A 40 31.68 30.76 -6.53
N ALA A 41 32.80 30.45 -5.89
CA ALA A 41 33.02 29.17 -5.23
C ALA A 41 31.98 28.92 -4.11
N SER A 42 31.70 29.95 -3.29
CA SER A 42 30.66 29.87 -2.26
C SER A 42 29.27 29.64 -2.86
N GLY A 43 28.93 30.33 -3.96
CA GLY A 43 27.65 30.15 -4.64
C GLY A 43 27.48 28.75 -5.21
N ILE A 44 28.54 28.18 -5.80
CA ILE A 44 28.54 26.81 -6.30
C ILE A 44 28.36 25.81 -5.15
N ASN A 45 29.08 25.98 -4.04
CA ASN A 45 28.97 25.08 -2.90
C ASN A 45 27.54 25.03 -2.34
N ILE A 46 26.90 26.20 -2.17
CA ILE A 46 25.50 26.29 -1.72
C ILE A 46 24.57 25.60 -2.71
N TYR A 47 24.80 25.76 -4.01
CA TYR A 47 23.99 25.10 -5.03
C TYR A 47 24.11 23.58 -4.97
N LEU A 48 25.32 23.03 -4.84
CA LEU A 48 25.54 21.59 -4.76
C LEU A 48 24.85 20.97 -3.53
N ILE A 49 25.08 21.54 -2.34
CA ILE A 49 24.44 21.08 -1.09
C ILE A 49 22.92 21.09 -1.22
N ARG A 50 22.34 22.15 -1.82
CA ARG A 50 20.90 22.26 -2.00
C ARG A 50 20.34 21.24 -2.99
N VAL A 51 21.08 20.94 -4.07
CA VAL A 51 20.65 19.95 -5.06
C VAL A 51 20.67 18.56 -4.45
N ASP A 52 21.70 18.20 -3.70
CA ASP A 52 21.82 16.88 -3.08
C ASP A 52 20.72 16.64 -2.03
N ALA A 53 20.48 17.62 -1.15
CA ALA A 53 19.36 17.56 -0.21
C ALA A 53 18.01 17.39 -0.93
N SER A 54 17.80 18.12 -2.03
CA SER A 54 16.55 18.01 -2.80
C SER A 54 16.34 16.65 -3.46
N ARG A 55 17.43 15.98 -3.88
CA ARG A 55 17.36 14.63 -4.46
C ARG A 55 16.93 13.62 -3.42
N SER A 56 17.55 13.64 -2.24
CA SER A 56 17.21 12.73 -1.15
C SER A 56 15.75 12.88 -0.71
N THR A 57 15.26 14.11 -0.55
CA THR A 57 13.84 14.34 -0.20
C THR A 57 12.89 13.79 -1.26
N VAL A 58 13.23 13.91 -2.56
CA VAL A 58 12.39 13.36 -3.64
C VAL A 58 12.43 11.84 -3.62
N GLU A 59 13.60 11.22 -3.46
CA GLU A 59 13.74 9.76 -3.36
C GLU A 59 12.92 9.19 -2.21
N GLN A 60 13.04 9.78 -1.03
CA GLN A 60 12.27 9.39 0.16
C GLN A 60 10.75 9.55 -0.04
N ALA A 61 10.32 10.66 -0.65
CA ALA A 61 8.91 10.87 -0.96
C ALA A 61 8.37 9.86 -1.98
N GLN A 62 9.18 9.42 -2.94
CA GLN A 62 8.78 8.38 -3.89
C GLN A 62 8.74 7.00 -3.24
N LEU A 63 9.68 6.69 -2.34
CA LEU A 63 9.66 5.48 -1.53
C LEU A 63 8.38 5.43 -0.68
N ALA A 64 8.10 6.51 0.07
CA ALA A 64 6.89 6.62 0.89
C ALA A 64 5.61 6.41 0.08
N ARG A 65 5.52 7.04 -1.10
CA ARG A 65 4.37 6.86 -2.01
C ARG A 65 4.25 5.42 -2.49
N GLY A 66 5.35 4.78 -2.88
CA GLY A 66 5.35 3.39 -3.34
C GLY A 66 4.86 2.43 -2.25
N VAL A 67 5.36 2.61 -1.03
CA VAL A 67 4.97 1.82 0.15
C VAL A 67 3.50 2.03 0.49
N LEU A 68 3.07 3.28 0.68
CA LEU A 68 1.69 3.60 1.03
C LEU A 68 0.72 3.16 -0.06
N LYS A 69 1.12 3.26 -1.34
CA LYS A 69 0.32 2.74 -2.45
C LYS A 69 0.21 1.22 -2.40
N ALA A 70 1.29 0.50 -2.13
CA ALA A 70 1.25 -0.96 -2.00
C ALA A 70 0.31 -1.41 -0.88
N ILE A 71 0.35 -0.74 0.29
CA ILE A 71 -0.58 -1.04 1.38
C ILE A 71 -2.01 -0.65 1.00
N SER A 72 -2.20 0.51 0.34
CA SER A 72 -3.51 0.97 -0.11
C SER A 72 -4.15 0.02 -1.11
N ASP A 73 -3.38 -0.48 -2.07
CA ASP A 73 -3.87 -1.41 -3.09
C ASP A 73 -4.26 -2.75 -2.45
N ASP A 74 -3.54 -3.23 -1.43
CA ASP A 74 -3.91 -4.44 -0.68
C ASP A 74 -5.17 -4.20 0.17
N LEU A 75 -5.23 -3.13 0.96
CA LEU A 75 -6.37 -2.83 1.84
C LEU A 75 -7.68 -2.55 1.06
N ARG A 76 -7.58 -1.99 -0.14
CA ARG A 76 -8.76 -1.81 -1.02
C ARG A 76 -9.29 -3.12 -1.60
N ASN A 77 -8.45 -4.15 -1.65
CA ASN A 77 -8.82 -5.48 -2.12
C ASN A 77 -9.20 -6.40 -0.96
N VAL A 78 -9.48 -5.87 0.24
CA VAL A 78 -9.94 -6.68 1.36
C VAL A 78 -11.20 -7.45 0.97
N ALA A 79 -11.13 -8.75 1.21
CA ALA A 79 -12.22 -9.66 0.99
C ALA A 79 -13.25 -9.46 2.10
N VAL A 80 -14.53 -9.40 1.71
CA VAL A 80 -15.66 -9.49 2.62
C VAL A 80 -16.48 -10.67 2.13
N VAL A 81 -16.61 -11.68 2.99
CA VAL A 81 -17.48 -12.82 2.74
C VAL A 81 -18.79 -12.51 3.44
N TYR A 82 -19.83 -12.28 2.65
CA TYR A 82 -21.19 -12.15 3.15
C TYR A 82 -21.79 -13.56 3.21
N GLU A 83 -22.49 -13.88 4.30
CA GLU A 83 -23.36 -15.04 4.32
C GLU A 83 -24.41 -14.84 3.24
N GLN A 84 -24.42 -15.71 2.23
CA GLN A 84 -25.46 -15.67 1.22
C GLN A 84 -26.73 -16.29 1.83
N ASP A 85 -27.87 -15.65 1.63
CA ASP A 85 -29.15 -16.27 1.96
C ASP A 85 -29.37 -17.49 1.06
N THR A 86 -29.01 -18.66 1.58
CA THR A 86 -29.15 -19.94 0.90
C THR A 86 -30.54 -20.52 1.05
N THR A 87 -31.48 -19.86 1.74
CA THR A 87 -32.83 -20.40 2.00
C THR A 87 -33.52 -20.86 0.72
N SER A 88 -33.40 -20.10 -0.37
CA SER A 88 -33.98 -20.46 -1.67
C SER A 88 -33.24 -21.63 -2.35
N ALA A 89 -31.91 -21.68 -2.25
CA ALA A 89 -31.10 -22.75 -2.81
C ALA A 89 -31.29 -24.06 -2.03
N GLU A 90 -31.42 -23.99 -0.71
CA GLU A 90 -31.74 -25.09 0.19
C GLU A 90 -33.15 -25.63 -0.09
N ALA A 91 -34.15 -24.78 -0.27
CA ALA A 91 -35.50 -25.19 -0.64
C ALA A 91 -35.53 -25.94 -1.99
N VAL A 92 -34.75 -25.48 -2.98
CA VAL A 92 -34.61 -26.17 -4.27
C VAL A 92 -33.83 -27.48 -4.12
N ALA A 93 -32.76 -27.51 -3.32
CA ALA A 93 -31.99 -28.72 -3.06
C ALA A 93 -32.84 -29.78 -2.35
N GLN A 94 -33.65 -29.39 -1.35
CA GLN A 94 -34.61 -30.26 -0.68
C GLN A 94 -35.71 -30.74 -1.63
N ALA A 95 -36.24 -29.88 -2.49
CA ALA A 95 -37.24 -30.26 -3.48
C ALA A 95 -36.68 -31.19 -4.58
N GLN A 96 -35.37 -31.14 -4.85
CA GLN A 96 -34.66 -31.98 -5.80
C GLN A 96 -33.99 -33.21 -5.18
N ALA A 97 -34.00 -33.32 -3.84
CA ALA A 97 -33.54 -34.50 -3.14
C ALA A 97 -34.46 -35.68 -3.48
N LEU A 98 -34.12 -36.39 -4.55
CA LEU A 98 -34.78 -37.61 -5.03
C LEU A 98 -34.54 -38.82 -4.12
N PHE A 99 -33.76 -38.65 -3.05
CA PHE A 99 -33.43 -39.67 -2.06
C PHE A 99 -33.64 -39.08 -0.68
N ASP A 100 -34.69 -39.53 0.00
CA ASP A 100 -34.87 -39.34 1.43
C ASP A 100 -33.87 -40.27 2.15
N VAL A 101 -32.79 -39.69 2.66
CA VAL A 101 -31.75 -40.44 3.38
C VAL A 101 -32.26 -40.85 4.77
N ASP A 102 -33.29 -40.19 5.29
CA ASP A 102 -33.88 -40.49 6.60
C ASP A 102 -34.72 -41.79 6.56
N GLU A 103 -35.20 -42.20 5.37
CA GLU A 103 -35.88 -43.49 5.19
C GLU A 103 -34.90 -44.69 5.26
N ALA A 104 -33.60 -44.46 5.04
CA ALA A 104 -32.56 -45.49 5.09
C ALA A 104 -31.97 -45.71 6.51
N ASP A 105 -32.14 -44.76 7.44
CA ASP A 105 -31.58 -44.82 8.79
C ASP A 105 -32.62 -45.12 9.89
N ALA A 106 -33.85 -45.45 9.49
CA ALA A 106 -34.95 -45.79 10.40
C ALA A 106 -34.72 -47.07 11.25
N ASP A 107 -33.60 -47.77 11.08
CA ASP A 107 -33.23 -49.00 11.79
C ASP A 107 -32.03 -48.82 12.76
N VAL A 108 -31.44 -47.62 12.86
CA VAL A 108 -30.34 -47.34 13.81
C VAL A 108 -30.89 -46.60 15.02
N SER A 109 -30.82 -47.25 16.18
CA SER A 109 -31.32 -46.69 17.43
C SER A 109 -30.48 -45.49 17.85
N GLN A 110 -31.16 -44.36 18.13
CA GLN A 110 -30.59 -43.06 18.52
C GLN A 110 -29.65 -43.15 19.74
N ASP A 111 -29.78 -44.20 20.55
CA ASP A 111 -28.95 -44.48 21.73
C ASP A 111 -27.48 -44.87 21.40
N ASP A 112 -27.18 -45.36 20.19
CA ASP A 112 -25.81 -45.80 19.84
C ASP A 112 -24.90 -44.63 19.38
N LEU A 113 -25.48 -43.48 18.99
CA LEU A 113 -24.76 -42.33 18.42
C LEU A 113 -24.20 -41.34 19.47
N GLU A 114 -24.76 -41.30 20.68
CA GLU A 114 -24.31 -40.36 21.73
C GLU A 114 -22.97 -40.76 22.39
N SER A 115 -22.47 -41.98 22.13
CA SER A 115 -21.24 -42.49 22.75
C SER A 115 -19.94 -42.13 22.00
N MET A 116 -20.03 -41.50 20.83
CA MET A 116 -18.88 -41.12 20.00
C MET A 116 -18.60 -39.61 19.94
N ALA A 117 -19.37 -38.78 20.65
CA ALA A 117 -19.08 -37.36 20.81
C ALA A 117 -17.90 -37.17 21.80
N GLY A 118 -16.69 -37.46 21.31
CA GLY A 118 -15.46 -37.14 22.01
C GLY A 118 -15.34 -35.63 22.20
N ASP A 119 -15.06 -35.26 23.44
CA ASP A 119 -14.60 -33.96 23.93
C ASP A 119 -13.82 -33.18 22.85
N ALA A 120 -14.52 -32.27 22.17
CA ALA A 120 -13.92 -31.31 21.26
C ALA A 120 -13.17 -30.30 22.13
N GLY A 121 -11.89 -30.59 22.33
CA GLY A 121 -10.97 -29.74 23.08
C GLY A 121 -11.02 -28.30 22.58
N ASP A 122 -11.09 -27.39 23.54
CA ASP A 122 -10.90 -25.94 23.48
C ASP A 122 -10.21 -25.49 22.19
N ALA A 123 -11.03 -25.15 21.19
CA ALA A 123 -10.56 -24.73 19.88
C ALA A 123 -9.90 -23.35 20.06
N VAL A 124 -8.59 -23.30 19.82
CA VAL A 124 -7.84 -22.06 19.61
C VAL A 124 -8.65 -21.19 18.65
N SER A 125 -9.01 -19.99 19.09
CA SER A 125 -9.92 -19.05 18.42
C SER A 125 -9.63 -18.94 16.92
N GLU A 126 -10.33 -19.73 16.10
CA GLU A 126 -10.33 -19.57 14.66
C GLU A 126 -11.00 -18.24 14.36
N ARG A 127 -10.30 -17.35 13.65
CA ARG A 127 -10.95 -16.15 13.09
C ARG A 127 -12.04 -16.60 12.13
N ALA A 128 -13.28 -16.49 12.59
CA ALA A 128 -14.46 -16.92 11.85
C ALA A 128 -14.64 -16.02 10.62
N TYR A 129 -14.40 -14.73 10.77
CA TYR A 129 -14.64 -13.76 9.72
C TYR A 129 -13.42 -13.53 8.82
N VAL A 130 -13.71 -13.13 7.59
CA VAL A 130 -12.73 -12.63 6.62
C VAL A 130 -12.76 -11.11 6.69
N GLY A 131 -11.59 -10.48 6.85
CA GLY A 131 -11.52 -9.03 6.86
C GLY A 131 -10.22 -8.51 7.44
N ILE A 132 -10.30 -7.44 8.23
CA ILE A 132 -9.16 -6.74 8.80
C ILE A 132 -9.10 -6.92 10.31
N ALA A 133 -7.93 -7.21 10.86
CA ALA A 133 -7.68 -7.03 12.28
C ALA A 133 -6.26 -6.54 12.52
N GLY A 134 -6.05 -5.85 13.63
CA GLY A 134 -4.75 -5.34 14.01
C GLY A 134 -4.86 -4.28 15.08
N ASP A 135 -3.69 -3.76 15.44
CA ASP A 135 -3.51 -2.71 16.43
C ASP A 135 -2.90 -1.47 15.76
N SER A 136 -2.28 -0.61 16.56
CA SER A 136 -1.69 0.63 16.09
C SER A 136 -0.36 0.45 15.38
N VAL A 137 0.27 -0.72 15.44
CA VAL A 137 1.62 -0.96 14.89
C VAL A 137 1.68 -2.13 13.92
N SER A 138 0.59 -2.89 13.80
CA SER A 138 0.46 -4.00 12.88
C SER A 138 -0.97 -4.11 12.34
N VAL A 139 -1.08 -4.53 11.08
CA VAL A 139 -2.37 -4.82 10.47
C VAL A 139 -2.30 -6.12 9.69
N GLN A 140 -3.31 -6.94 9.87
CA GLN A 140 -3.56 -8.16 9.13
C GLN A 140 -4.87 -8.01 8.37
N ALA A 141 -4.84 -8.31 7.08
CA ALA A 141 -6.00 -8.15 6.20
C ALA A 141 -6.12 -9.36 5.27
N ASP A 142 -7.31 -9.92 5.18
CA ASP A 142 -7.65 -10.93 4.19
C ASP A 142 -8.05 -10.23 2.89
N ILE A 143 -7.32 -10.47 1.81
CA ILE A 143 -7.46 -9.80 0.52
C ILE A 143 -7.81 -10.78 -0.60
N ASN A 144 -8.62 -10.33 -1.54
CA ASN A 144 -8.93 -11.06 -2.76
C ASN A 144 -7.73 -11.01 -3.71
N ARG A 145 -7.20 -12.18 -4.07
CA ARG A 145 -6.11 -12.28 -5.04
C ARG A 145 -6.49 -13.18 -6.19
N VAL A 146 -6.59 -12.61 -7.39
CA VAL A 146 -6.71 -13.39 -8.62
C VAL A 146 -5.33 -13.96 -8.95
N ARG A 147 -5.15 -15.27 -8.78
CA ARG A 147 -3.96 -15.98 -9.28
C ARG A 147 -4.30 -16.64 -10.62
N PRO A 148 -3.55 -16.36 -11.69
CA PRO A 148 -3.56 -17.25 -12.84
C PRO A 148 -2.84 -18.54 -12.43
N ALA A 149 -3.59 -19.64 -12.29
CA ALA A 149 -2.98 -20.96 -12.17
C ALA A 149 -2.81 -21.56 -13.56
N PHE A 150 -1.69 -22.24 -13.77
CA PHE A 150 -1.49 -23.06 -14.96
C PHE A 150 -1.63 -24.50 -14.52
N SER A 151 -2.75 -25.14 -14.85
CA SER A 151 -2.92 -26.56 -14.60
C SER A 151 -2.24 -27.35 -15.72
N PHE A 152 -1.40 -28.30 -15.32
CA PHE A 152 -0.90 -29.33 -16.22
C PHE A 152 -1.84 -30.52 -16.11
N LEU A 153 -2.80 -30.67 -17.03
CA LEU A 153 -3.35 -31.99 -17.29
C LEU A 153 -2.31 -32.76 -18.10
N ALA A 154 -1.32 -33.31 -17.39
CA ALA A 154 -0.22 -34.07 -17.99
C ALA A 154 -0.73 -35.45 -18.45
N GLU A 155 -1.52 -35.47 -19.52
CA GLU A 155 -1.91 -36.71 -20.19
C GLU A 155 -1.35 -36.81 -21.62
N SER A 156 -0.90 -35.71 -22.22
CA SER A 156 -0.08 -35.73 -23.45
C SER A 156 0.65 -34.41 -23.72
N PRO A 157 1.88 -34.46 -24.29
CA PRO A 157 2.71 -33.28 -24.56
C PRO A 157 2.21 -32.37 -25.70
N GLU A 158 1.11 -32.74 -26.39
CA GLU A 158 0.53 -31.97 -27.49
C GLU A 158 -0.70 -31.14 -27.10
N GLN A 159 -1.12 -31.17 -25.83
CA GLN A 159 -2.28 -30.38 -25.39
C GLN A 159 -1.92 -28.89 -25.22
N PRO A 160 -2.79 -27.97 -25.66
CA PRO A 160 -2.59 -26.55 -25.42
C PRO A 160 -2.64 -26.26 -23.92
N LEU A 161 -1.81 -25.32 -23.46
CA LEU A 161 -1.89 -24.81 -22.09
C LEU A 161 -3.30 -24.27 -21.85
N LEU A 162 -4.06 -24.93 -20.97
CA LEU A 162 -5.31 -24.39 -20.47
C LEU A 162 -4.98 -23.47 -19.29
N MET A 163 -5.27 -22.18 -19.48
CA MET A 163 -5.29 -21.25 -18.37
C MET A 163 -6.53 -21.57 -17.54
N SER A 164 -6.34 -22.23 -16.40
CA SER A 164 -7.40 -22.43 -15.41
C SER A 164 -7.22 -21.40 -14.31
N TYR A 165 -8.19 -20.53 -14.10
CA TYR A 165 -8.21 -19.75 -12.87
C TYR A 165 -8.49 -20.73 -11.73
N GLU A 166 -7.47 -21.02 -10.91
CA GLU A 166 -7.72 -21.57 -9.58
C GLU A 166 -8.67 -20.58 -8.89
N SER A 167 -9.69 -21.10 -8.21
CA SER A 167 -10.72 -20.27 -7.57
C SER A 167 -10.07 -19.06 -6.91
N PRO A 168 -10.57 -17.81 -7.11
CA PRO A 168 -9.97 -16.62 -6.51
C PRO A 168 -9.76 -16.87 -5.02
N GLY A 169 -8.49 -16.98 -4.64
CA GLY A 169 -8.10 -17.35 -3.29
C GLY A 169 -8.05 -16.11 -2.41
N ILE A 170 -8.53 -16.26 -1.19
CA ILE A 170 -8.32 -15.24 -0.15
C ILE A 170 -6.90 -15.43 0.37
N ASN A 171 -6.10 -14.37 0.29
CA ASN A 171 -4.77 -14.31 0.87
C ASN A 171 -4.79 -13.42 2.09
N THR A 172 -4.17 -13.84 3.18
CA THR A 172 -3.91 -12.98 4.32
C THR A 172 -2.59 -12.24 4.09
N VAL A 173 -2.63 -10.91 4.14
CA VAL A 173 -1.43 -10.06 4.19
C VAL A 173 -1.25 -9.50 5.59
N ARG A 174 0.01 -9.37 6.01
CA ARG A 174 0.37 -8.78 7.29
C ARG A 174 1.44 -7.70 7.09
N TYR A 175 1.24 -6.57 7.73
CA TYR A 175 2.19 -5.47 7.79
C TYR A 175 2.60 -5.21 9.22
N TYR A 176 3.90 -5.10 9.46
CA TYR A 176 4.46 -4.77 10.77
C TYR A 176 5.89 -4.27 10.60
N LEU A 177 6.40 -3.61 11.63
CA LEU A 177 7.77 -3.09 11.65
C LEU A 177 8.73 -4.10 12.27
N THR A 178 9.94 -4.20 11.71
CA THR A 178 11.05 -5.01 12.23
C THR A 178 12.34 -4.20 12.26
N ALA A 179 13.41 -4.78 12.81
CA ALA A 179 14.73 -4.16 12.76
C ALA A 179 15.27 -3.92 11.34
N GLU A 180 14.75 -4.66 10.35
CA GLU A 180 15.10 -4.51 8.93
C GLU A 180 14.19 -3.49 8.21
N GLY A 181 13.27 -2.84 8.92
CA GLY A 181 12.29 -1.90 8.40
C GLY A 181 10.88 -2.48 8.28
N LEU A 182 10.05 -1.85 7.43
CA LEU A 182 8.67 -2.23 7.20
C LEU A 182 8.60 -3.51 6.38
N VAL A 183 7.90 -4.50 6.94
CA VAL A 183 7.76 -5.82 6.35
C VAL A 183 6.33 -6.03 5.89
N ARG A 184 6.21 -6.75 4.78
CA ARG A 184 4.96 -7.34 4.31
C ARG A 184 5.13 -8.84 4.20
N GLU A 185 4.22 -9.57 4.81
CA GLU A 185 4.08 -11.01 4.64
C GLU A 185 2.77 -11.31 3.92
N GLU A 186 2.75 -12.43 3.20
CA GLU A 186 1.56 -12.87 2.47
C GLU A 186 1.47 -14.39 2.48
N LEU A 187 0.28 -14.90 2.80
CA LEU A 187 0.02 -16.33 2.80
C LEU A 187 -1.43 -16.59 2.36
N PRO A 188 -1.73 -17.67 1.63
CA PRO A 188 -3.11 -18.12 1.44
C PRO A 188 -3.82 -18.33 2.78
N ARG A 189 -5.09 -17.90 2.91
CA ARG A 189 -5.83 -17.93 4.19
C ARG A 189 -6.01 -19.36 4.71
N ASP A 190 -6.30 -20.31 3.83
CA ASP A 190 -6.38 -21.74 4.13
C ASP A 190 -5.06 -22.27 4.72
N ARG A 191 -3.93 -21.90 4.12
CA ARG A 191 -2.62 -22.25 4.64
C ARG A 191 -2.33 -21.56 5.97
N ARG A 192 -2.71 -20.29 6.14
CA ARG A 192 -2.58 -19.59 7.42
C ARG A 192 -3.33 -20.32 8.54
N LEU A 193 -4.60 -20.65 8.32
CA LEU A 193 -5.43 -21.37 9.30
C LEU A 193 -4.79 -22.71 9.68
N PHE A 194 -4.31 -23.46 8.69
CA PHE A 194 -3.61 -24.72 8.92
C PHE A 194 -2.33 -24.55 9.76
N GLU A 195 -1.50 -23.55 9.46
CA GLU A 195 -0.25 -23.30 10.21
C GLU A 195 -0.53 -22.86 11.66
N GLU A 196 -1.56 -22.04 11.87
CA GLU A 196 -2.03 -21.60 13.19
C GLU A 196 -2.51 -22.78 14.05
N GLN A 197 -3.31 -23.70 13.49
CA GLN A 197 -3.73 -24.93 14.16
C GLN A 197 -2.54 -25.82 14.58
N GLN A 198 -1.43 -25.74 13.83
CA GLN A 198 -0.20 -26.49 14.12
C GLN A 198 0.79 -25.71 15.01
N GLY A 199 0.48 -24.45 15.36
CA GLY A 199 1.36 -23.55 16.11
C GLY A 199 2.68 -23.24 15.38
N ARG A 200 2.65 -23.15 14.04
CA ARG A 200 3.83 -22.92 13.19
C ARG A 200 3.75 -21.57 12.50
N ASP A 201 4.92 -20.93 12.32
CA ASP A 201 5.06 -19.63 11.65
C ASP A 201 6.07 -19.64 10.48
N GLU A 202 6.65 -20.80 10.14
CA GLU A 202 7.69 -20.90 9.11
C GLU A 202 7.21 -20.39 7.75
N ALA A 203 5.93 -20.65 7.41
CA ALA A 203 5.34 -20.21 6.16
C ALA A 203 5.26 -18.68 6.04
N TRP A 204 5.04 -17.98 7.15
CA TRP A 204 5.06 -16.51 7.18
C TRP A 204 6.47 -15.99 6.89
N GLN A 205 7.48 -16.55 7.56
CA GLN A 205 8.87 -16.15 7.40
C GLN A 205 9.38 -16.37 5.97
N LEU A 206 8.98 -17.47 5.32
CA LEU A 206 9.36 -17.76 3.93
C LEU A 206 8.75 -16.79 2.91
N ASN A 207 7.60 -16.19 3.23
CA ASN A 207 6.91 -15.22 2.38
C ASN A 207 7.12 -13.76 2.85
N ARG A 208 8.09 -13.55 3.74
CA ARG A 208 8.45 -12.24 4.27
C ARG A 208 9.18 -11.41 3.22
N ARG A 209 8.73 -10.18 3.01
CA ARG A 209 9.38 -9.19 2.13
C ARG A 209 9.52 -7.85 2.84
N VAL A 210 10.75 -7.35 2.93
CA VAL A 210 11.02 -5.98 3.35
C VAL A 210 10.56 -5.02 2.24
N LEU A 211 9.61 -4.13 2.57
CA LEU A 211 9.10 -3.12 1.64
C LEU A 211 9.90 -1.83 1.69
N ALA A 212 10.32 -1.42 2.88
CA ALA A 212 11.11 -0.22 3.09
C ALA A 212 12.03 -0.38 4.30
N ALA A 213 13.33 -0.49 4.03
CA ALA A 213 14.34 -0.64 5.07
C ALA A 213 14.53 0.62 5.93
N GLU A 214 14.21 1.80 5.36
CA GLU A 214 14.33 3.10 6.03
C GLU A 214 13.13 3.42 6.94
N ALA A 215 12.10 2.58 6.95
CA ALA A 215 10.95 2.79 7.82
C ALA A 215 11.34 2.52 9.28
N THR A 216 11.10 3.49 10.14
CA THR A 216 11.40 3.44 11.58
C THR A 216 10.15 3.49 12.44
N GLU A 217 9.02 3.91 11.87
CA GLU A 217 7.76 3.99 12.58
C GLU A 217 6.60 3.60 11.65
N LEU A 218 5.64 2.85 12.18
CA LEU A 218 4.38 2.50 11.55
C LEU A 218 3.28 2.75 12.57
N LEU A 219 2.33 3.61 12.23
CA LEU A 219 1.16 3.89 13.02
C LEU A 219 -0.10 3.65 12.19
N ILE A 220 -1.05 2.93 12.75
CA ILE A 220 -2.31 2.56 12.11
C ILE A 220 -3.45 3.02 13.00
N ARG A 221 -4.47 3.61 12.38
CA ARG A 221 -5.72 3.97 13.02
C ARG A 221 -6.90 3.54 12.17
N TYR A 222 -7.94 3.07 12.81
CA TYR A 222 -9.15 2.58 12.18
C TYR A 222 -10.29 3.56 12.44
N HIS A 223 -11.09 3.85 11.44
CA HIS A 223 -12.24 4.75 11.54
C HIS A 223 -13.52 3.93 11.45
N ASP A 224 -14.38 3.98 12.47
CA ASP A 224 -15.70 3.33 12.45
C ASP A 224 -16.80 4.20 11.81
N GLY A 225 -16.47 5.43 11.43
CA GLY A 225 -17.40 6.42 10.86
C GLY A 225 -17.68 7.59 11.81
N GLU A 226 -17.50 7.41 13.12
CA GLU A 226 -17.68 8.45 14.13
C GLU A 226 -16.36 8.84 14.80
N GLN A 227 -15.56 7.83 15.17
CA GLN A 227 -14.32 7.98 15.90
C GLN A 227 -13.17 7.23 15.24
N SER A 228 -11.96 7.58 15.65
CA SER A 228 -10.75 6.84 15.30
C SER A 228 -10.37 5.97 16.49
N VAL A 229 -10.17 4.68 16.24
CA VAL A 229 -9.73 3.69 17.23
C VAL A 229 -8.36 3.15 16.83
N ASP A 230 -7.56 2.77 17.82
CA ASP A 230 -6.19 2.28 17.62
C ASP A 230 -6.14 0.76 17.41
N GLN A 231 -7.27 0.07 17.55
CA GLN A 231 -7.39 -1.37 17.38
C GLN A 231 -8.68 -1.69 16.62
N TRP A 232 -8.59 -2.68 15.73
CA TRP A 232 -9.74 -3.27 15.07
C TRP A 232 -9.64 -4.78 15.13
N ASP A 233 -10.73 -5.44 15.50
CA ASP A 233 -10.86 -6.88 15.37
C ASP A 233 -12.16 -7.18 14.64
N ILE A 234 -12.08 -7.91 13.53
CA ILE A 234 -13.24 -8.26 12.70
C ILE A 234 -14.17 -9.22 13.44
N ASP A 235 -13.61 -10.08 14.29
CA ASP A 235 -14.35 -11.14 14.96
C ASP A 235 -15.16 -10.56 16.11
N GLU A 236 -14.59 -9.59 16.84
CA GLU A 236 -15.33 -8.78 17.84
C GLU A 236 -16.39 -7.87 17.20
N ARG A 237 -16.24 -7.55 15.91
CA ARG A 237 -17.13 -6.66 15.14
C ARG A 237 -18.09 -7.43 14.23
N GLU A 238 -18.26 -8.72 14.43
CA GLU A 238 -19.23 -9.57 13.71
C GLU A 238 -19.10 -9.44 12.18
N GLY A 239 -17.87 -9.35 11.65
CA GLY A 239 -17.64 -9.24 10.20
C GLY A 239 -17.67 -7.81 9.64
N VAL A 240 -17.92 -6.78 10.47
CA VAL A 240 -17.97 -5.39 10.01
C VAL A 240 -16.57 -4.79 9.83
N LEU A 241 -16.30 -4.31 8.62
CA LEU A 241 -15.06 -3.57 8.31
C LEU A 241 -15.09 -2.13 8.86
N PRO A 242 -13.92 -1.53 9.14
CA PRO A 242 -13.83 -0.11 9.41
C PRO A 242 -14.20 0.67 8.15
N VAL A 243 -14.74 1.87 8.29
CA VAL A 243 -15.05 2.77 7.17
C VAL A 243 -13.78 3.22 6.46
N ALA A 244 -12.71 3.48 7.21
CA ALA A 244 -11.41 3.83 6.65
C ALA A 244 -10.27 3.40 7.57
N VAL A 245 -9.08 3.21 6.99
CA VAL A 245 -7.84 2.95 7.71
C VAL A 245 -6.85 4.06 7.40
N GLN A 246 -6.36 4.73 8.44
CA GLN A 246 -5.29 5.71 8.34
C GLN A 246 -3.96 5.04 8.67
N ILE A 247 -3.00 5.18 7.76
CA ILE A 247 -1.65 4.66 7.90
C ILE A 247 -0.68 5.83 7.89
N THR A 248 0.17 5.88 8.91
CA THR A 248 1.30 6.81 9.01
C THR A 248 2.60 6.02 9.05
N ILE A 249 3.52 6.36 8.15
CA ILE A 249 4.88 5.81 8.14
C ILE A 249 5.88 6.90 8.49
N GLY A 250 6.81 6.59 9.39
CA GLY A 250 8.00 7.39 9.65
C GLY A 250 9.18 6.80 8.90
N LEU A 251 9.81 7.60 8.03
CA LEU A 251 11.00 7.21 7.30
C LEU A 251 12.20 7.99 7.82
N ASN A 252 13.33 7.32 8.01
CA ASN A 252 14.56 7.99 8.34
C ASN A 252 15.10 8.74 7.12
N SER A 253 15.53 9.99 7.29
CA SER A 253 16.21 10.73 6.22
C SER A 253 17.68 10.31 6.17
N THR A 254 18.04 9.48 5.19
CA THR A 254 19.43 9.04 4.95
C THR A 254 20.34 10.18 4.44
N ALA A 255 19.81 11.39 4.24
CA ALA A 255 20.49 12.51 3.59
C ALA A 255 21.77 13.00 4.29
N GLU A 256 21.96 12.73 5.58
CA GLU A 256 22.99 13.42 6.39
C GLU A 256 23.85 12.49 7.27
N ALA A 257 23.66 11.17 7.21
CA ALA A 257 24.40 10.24 8.06
C ALA A 257 25.77 9.87 7.49
N GLU A 258 26.74 10.79 7.52
CA GLU A 258 28.15 10.49 7.19
C GLU A 258 28.86 9.71 8.33
N THR A 259 28.33 9.77 9.55
CA THR A 259 28.87 9.09 10.74
C THR A 259 27.79 8.28 11.47
N GLU A 260 28.18 7.21 12.18
CA GLU A 260 27.26 6.41 13.03
C GLU A 260 26.53 7.25 14.10
N GLN A 261 27.11 8.37 14.51
CA GLN A 261 26.50 9.33 15.43
C GLN A 261 25.40 10.17 14.79
N ASP A 262 25.53 10.48 13.50
CA ASP A 262 24.54 11.26 12.74
C ASP A 262 23.33 10.39 12.37
N ALA A 263 23.57 9.10 12.11
CA ALA A 263 22.52 8.09 11.91
C ALA A 263 21.58 7.96 13.13
N GLN A 264 22.07 8.22 14.34
CA GLN A 264 21.28 8.18 15.58
C GLN A 264 20.46 9.45 15.84
N GLN A 265 20.74 10.56 15.14
CA GLN A 265 20.01 11.82 15.21
C GLN A 265 19.22 12.14 13.94
N ALA A 266 19.20 11.20 13.00
CA ALA A 266 18.58 11.40 11.70
C ALA A 266 17.08 11.72 11.84
N GLU A 267 16.65 12.75 11.12
CA GLU A 267 15.30 13.30 11.22
C GLU A 267 14.29 12.34 10.58
N VAL A 268 13.28 11.95 11.37
CA VAL A 268 12.19 11.10 10.90
C VAL A 268 11.15 11.97 10.19
N THR A 269 10.90 11.67 8.92
CA THR A 269 9.85 12.32 8.13
C THR A 269 8.61 11.44 8.08
N TYR A 270 7.46 12.01 8.42
CA TYR A 270 6.18 11.31 8.49
C TYR A 270 5.33 11.49 7.24
N TYR A 271 4.77 10.39 6.74
CA TYR A 271 3.83 10.37 5.62
C TYR A 271 2.56 9.64 6.03
N THR A 272 1.40 10.25 5.78
CA THR A 272 0.09 9.70 6.17
C THR A 272 -0.80 9.51 4.95
N LEU A 273 -1.52 8.38 4.90
CA LEU A 273 -2.55 8.08 3.92
C LEU A 273 -3.79 7.52 4.62
N THR A 274 -4.96 8.08 4.33
CA THR A 274 -6.25 7.52 4.73
C THR A 274 -6.86 6.75 3.56
N ILE A 275 -7.20 5.49 3.80
CA ILE A 275 -7.67 4.53 2.82
C ILE A 275 -9.14 4.22 3.15
N PRO A 276 -10.11 4.59 2.30
CA PRO A 276 -11.48 4.17 2.50
C PRO A 276 -11.61 2.68 2.21
N MET A 277 -12.38 1.97 3.03
CA MET A 277 -12.70 0.56 2.82
C MET A 277 -13.92 0.42 1.92
N PRO A 278 -14.06 -0.72 1.20
CA PRO A 278 -15.27 -0.99 0.46
C PRO A 278 -16.49 -0.95 1.41
N PRO A 279 -17.59 -0.31 1.02
CA PRO A 279 -18.81 -0.33 1.82
C PRO A 279 -19.31 -1.78 1.92
N PRO A 280 -20.06 -2.11 2.99
CA PRO A 280 -20.82 -3.35 3.01
C PRO A 280 -21.71 -3.39 1.75
N LEU A 281 -21.80 -4.55 1.10
CA LEU A 281 -22.78 -4.75 0.03
C LEU A 281 -24.15 -4.60 0.69
N GLU A 282 -24.85 -3.50 0.37
CA GLU A 282 -26.25 -3.34 0.76
C GLU A 282 -27.02 -4.57 0.24
N GLU A 283 -27.71 -5.27 1.14
CA GLU A 283 -28.76 -6.21 0.74
C GLU A 283 -29.67 -5.43 -0.19
N ALA A 284 -29.76 -5.87 -1.45
CA ALA A 284 -30.66 -5.24 -2.39
C ALA A 284 -32.05 -5.29 -1.78
N GLU A 285 -32.57 -4.15 -1.31
CA GLU A 285 -33.95 -4.01 -0.87
C GLU A 285 -34.80 -4.57 -2.00
N THR A 286 -35.38 -5.75 -1.77
CA THR A 286 -36.37 -6.31 -2.66
C THR A 286 -37.58 -5.42 -2.52
N ASP A 287 -37.70 -4.42 -3.39
CA ASP A 287 -38.93 -3.68 -3.60
C ASP A 287 -40.02 -4.70 -3.97
N GLU A 288 -40.77 -5.17 -2.97
CA GLU A 288 -42.03 -5.88 -3.16
C GLU A 288 -43.00 -4.90 -3.82
N ALA A 289 -42.98 -4.87 -5.15
CA ALA A 289 -43.99 -4.21 -5.95
C ALA A 289 -45.33 -4.94 -5.73
N ASP A 290 -46.13 -4.36 -4.83
CA ASP A 290 -47.53 -4.68 -4.53
C ASP A 290 -48.37 -4.78 -5.81
N ALA A 291 -48.50 -5.98 -6.34
CA ALA A 291 -49.33 -6.30 -7.49
C ALA A 291 -50.77 -6.60 -7.05
N THR A 292 -51.49 -5.58 -6.57
CA THR A 292 -52.96 -5.68 -6.47
C THR A 292 -53.58 -5.76 -7.87
N GLY A 293 -53.98 -6.98 -8.26
CA GLY A 293 -54.71 -7.24 -9.49
C GLY A 293 -56.09 -6.58 -9.50
N THR A 294 -56.33 -5.69 -10.47
CA THR A 294 -57.68 -5.28 -10.87
C THR A 294 -58.10 -6.13 -12.08
N THR A 295 -58.91 -7.15 -11.85
CA THR A 295 -59.68 -7.82 -12.91
C THR A 295 -60.95 -7.02 -13.21
N SER A 296 -60.93 -6.31 -14.33
CA SER A 296 -62.13 -5.72 -14.96
C SER A 296 -62.76 -6.76 -15.88
N THR A 297 -63.90 -7.31 -15.46
CA THR A 297 -64.77 -8.17 -16.29
C THR A 297 -65.77 -7.29 -17.03
N GLY A 298 -65.62 -7.17 -18.35
CA GLY A 298 -66.57 -6.50 -19.24
C GLY A 298 -67.81 -7.35 -19.50
N GLY A 299 -68.98 -6.81 -19.18
CA GLY A 299 -70.28 -7.30 -19.66
C GLY A 299 -70.86 -6.29 -20.66
N GLY A 300 -70.96 -6.71 -21.92
CA GLY A 300 -71.62 -5.97 -23.00
C GLY A 300 -72.75 -6.82 -23.56
N SER A 301 -73.95 -6.25 -23.51
CA SER A 301 -75.25 -6.76 -23.97
C SER A 301 -75.36 -6.95 -25.48
#